data_AF-A0A556U216-F1
#
_entry.id   AF-A0A556U216-F1
#
_cell.length_a   1.000
_cell.length_b   1.000
_cell.length_c   1.000
_cell.angle_alpha   90.00
_cell.angle_beta   90.00
_cell.angle_gamma   90.00
#
_symmetry.space_group_name_H-M   'P 1'
#
loop_
_entity.id
_entity.type
_entity.pdbx_description
1 polymer ?
#
loop_
_entity_poly.entity_id
_entity_poly.type
_entity_poly.pdbx_seq_one_letter_code
_entity_poly.pdbx_strand_id
1 'polypeptide(L)'
;MTPAVAFPPRAVSTVAMRKEASELRKSLKPLLEKRRRARINDCINQLKKLIVPLMGKDNCRYSKLEKADILELTVRFLNDVPKTPTNDTTVSYREGYEACLKRVSALLPRTSLDRKTCERVHDFVQQSLRTTSPPCHTCSSRTSSSARSPLQHETLSNRKCINMSRRENRASVTPERAHDAPRIAAQAVWRPCSYEPMHSFQSQKMMSESMSAPNSQSSCPSIQICRMMRPDDANIVGNVHGGTILKMIEEAGCIIGTRHCNTQPGDRCVAALARVERTDFLYPMFIGEVAHVSAEITFTSKRSVEVQVNVESENILTGAKKLTNKATLWYVPLSLQNVDKIIEVPSIEYSSPDKEELGRKRYEAQKLERLQTKEKNTEIITPVFTPEPYTVGFSHSSLIHLVGPSDCTLHGFVHGGVTMKLMDEVAGIVAVRHCKTNVVTASVDAINFHRKIKKGCVITISGRMTFTSNKSMEIEVFVDADQLVDKVESKYRAATAFFTYISLDKQNKPLPVPPLKLETKEEQKRFDEGNQRYLQNKAKRVAEKEQKQ
;
A
#
# COMPACT_ATOMS: atom_id res chain seq x y z
N MET A 1 -24.15 -51.14 25.32
CA MET A 1 -24.27 -50.21 26.46
C MET A 1 -22.87 -49.81 26.88
N THR A 2 -22.47 -48.58 26.56
CA THR A 2 -21.21 -47.93 26.97
C THR A 2 -21.58 -46.51 27.43
N PRO A 3 -20.97 -45.98 28.50
CA PRO A 3 -21.56 -44.87 29.25
C PRO A 3 -21.33 -43.51 28.58
N ALA A 4 -22.35 -42.65 28.68
CA ALA A 4 -22.28 -41.25 28.26
C ALA A 4 -21.33 -40.46 29.17
N VAL A 5 -20.32 -39.83 28.58
CA VAL A 5 -19.44 -38.89 29.27
C VAL A 5 -20.16 -37.54 29.36
N ALA A 6 -20.46 -37.10 30.58
CA ALA A 6 -21.04 -35.80 30.86
C ALA A 6 -20.01 -34.68 30.60
N PHE A 7 -20.38 -33.70 29.77
CA PHE A 7 -19.60 -32.48 29.56
C PHE A 7 -19.78 -31.49 30.71
N PRO A 8 -18.74 -30.71 31.09
CA PRO A 8 -18.89 -29.64 32.08
C PRO A 8 -19.70 -28.47 31.49
N PRO A 9 -20.45 -27.73 32.33
CA PRO A 9 -21.26 -26.61 31.85
C PRO A 9 -20.38 -25.44 31.38
N ARG A 10 -20.84 -24.78 30.31
CA ARG A 10 -20.29 -23.54 29.72
C ARG A 10 -19.95 -22.51 30.79
N ALA A 11 -18.77 -21.90 30.71
CA ALA A 11 -18.48 -20.66 31.41
C ALA A 11 -19.32 -19.52 30.80
N VAL A 12 -20.50 -19.29 31.37
CA VAL A 12 -21.35 -18.14 31.05
C VAL A 12 -20.66 -16.90 31.63
N SER A 13 -20.33 -15.92 30.78
CA SER A 13 -19.86 -14.60 31.19
C SER A 13 -20.82 -14.04 32.25
N THR A 14 -20.31 -13.94 33.49
CA THR A 14 -21.12 -13.56 34.64
C THR A 14 -21.56 -12.10 34.50
N VAL A 15 -22.70 -11.77 35.10
CA VAL A 15 -23.23 -10.39 35.13
C VAL A 15 -22.20 -9.41 35.71
N ALA A 16 -21.36 -9.88 36.65
CA ALA A 16 -20.26 -9.12 37.24
C ALA A 16 -19.20 -8.71 36.19
N MET A 17 -18.75 -9.64 35.33
CA MET A 17 -17.76 -9.34 34.28
C MET A 17 -18.30 -8.38 33.21
N ARG A 18 -19.60 -8.45 32.90
CA ARG A 18 -20.25 -7.49 31.99
C ARG A 18 -20.33 -6.09 32.61
N LYS A 19 -20.54 -6.01 33.92
CA LYS A 19 -20.56 -4.75 34.68
C LYS A 19 -19.16 -4.14 34.69
N GLU A 20 -18.12 -4.90 34.99
CA GLU A 20 -16.72 -4.43 34.94
C GLU A 20 -16.30 -3.95 33.54
N ALA A 21 -16.63 -4.69 32.48
CA ALA A 21 -16.34 -4.26 31.11
C ALA A 21 -17.12 -2.99 30.70
N SER A 22 -18.33 -2.79 31.24
CA SER A 22 -19.12 -1.58 31.05
C SER A 22 -18.50 -0.40 31.79
N GLU A 23 -18.07 -0.58 33.03
CA GLU A 23 -17.37 0.44 33.83
C GLU A 23 -16.01 0.82 33.21
N LEU A 24 -15.26 -0.16 32.69
CA LEU A 24 -14.02 0.10 31.96
C LEU A 24 -14.25 0.88 30.66
N ARG A 25 -15.34 0.60 29.93
CA ARG A 25 -15.72 1.40 28.75
C ARG A 25 -16.18 2.80 29.12
N LYS A 26 -16.87 2.97 30.25
CA LYS A 26 -17.25 4.29 30.77
C LYS A 26 -16.01 5.12 31.14
N SER A 27 -14.95 4.50 31.66
CA SER A 27 -13.70 5.21 32.01
C SER A 27 -12.79 5.46 30.79
N LEU A 28 -12.76 4.57 29.79
CA LEU A 28 -11.87 4.72 28.62
C LEU A 28 -12.39 5.74 27.59
N LYS A 29 -13.71 5.85 27.40
CA LYS A 29 -14.33 6.80 26.48
C LYS A 29 -13.90 8.26 26.71
N PRO A 30 -13.95 8.83 27.93
CA PRO A 30 -13.50 10.20 28.17
C PRO A 30 -11.99 10.38 27.95
N LEU A 31 -11.17 9.35 28.19
CA LEU A 31 -9.72 9.38 27.93
C LEU A 31 -9.41 9.42 26.43
N LEU A 32 -10.11 8.60 25.63
CA LEU A 32 -9.97 8.60 24.18
C LEU A 32 -10.46 9.91 23.55
N GLU A 33 -11.56 10.46 24.07
CA GLU A 33 -12.07 11.77 23.63
C GLU A 33 -11.10 12.90 24.00
N LYS A 34 -10.46 12.85 25.17
CA LYS A 34 -9.40 13.79 25.56
C LYS A 34 -8.19 13.71 24.62
N ARG A 35 -7.75 12.50 24.25
CA ARG A 35 -6.67 12.32 23.24
C ARG A 35 -7.07 12.80 21.85
N ARG A 36 -8.32 12.59 21.43
CA ARG A 36 -8.84 13.11 20.16
C ARG A 36 -8.83 14.64 20.13
N ARG A 37 -9.32 15.29 21.19
CA ARG A 37 -9.34 16.75 21.33
C ARG A 37 -7.94 17.35 21.35
N ALA A 38 -6.97 16.69 21.99
CA ALA A 38 -5.57 17.12 21.97
C ALA A 38 -5.03 17.16 20.53
N ARG A 39 -5.21 16.09 19.74
CA ARG A 39 -4.78 16.07 18.33
C ARG A 39 -5.41 17.18 17.48
N ILE A 40 -6.70 17.43 17.66
CA ILE A 40 -7.40 18.51 16.93
C ILE A 40 -6.79 19.88 17.28
N ASN A 41 -6.52 20.13 18.56
CA ASN A 41 -5.92 21.38 19.01
C ASN A 41 -4.48 21.54 18.48
N ASP A 42 -3.72 20.45 18.38
CA ASP A 42 -2.39 20.47 17.79
C ASP A 42 -2.45 20.86 16.30
N CYS A 43 -3.38 20.31 15.53
CA CYS A 43 -3.60 20.70 14.13
C CYS A 43 -3.99 22.17 13.99
N ILE A 44 -4.90 22.68 14.84
CA ILE A 44 -5.31 24.10 14.83
C ILE A 44 -4.11 25.01 15.16
N ASN A 45 -3.26 24.62 16.10
CA ASN A 45 -2.05 25.36 16.43
C ASN A 45 -1.02 25.34 15.28
N GLN A 46 -0.91 24.24 14.54
CA GLN A 46 -0.09 24.18 13.33
C GLN A 46 -0.61 25.10 12.23
N LEU A 47 -1.93 25.14 11.99
CA LEU A 47 -2.55 26.07 11.05
C LEU A 47 -2.26 27.54 11.43
N LYS A 48 -2.39 27.90 12.73
CA LYS A 48 -2.01 29.23 13.23
C LYS A 48 -0.57 29.57 12.90
N LYS A 49 0.37 28.65 13.14
CA LYS A 49 1.80 28.86 12.83
C LYS A 49 2.09 29.06 11.35
N LEU A 50 1.32 28.43 10.47
CA LEU A 50 1.49 28.55 9.01
C LEU A 50 0.88 29.84 8.47
N ILE A 51 -0.31 30.22 8.93
CA ILE A 51 -1.07 31.34 8.36
C ILE A 51 -0.62 32.68 8.90
N VAL A 52 -0.38 32.81 10.20
CA VAL A 52 -0.04 34.10 10.82
C VAL A 52 1.16 34.80 10.15
N PRO A 53 2.26 34.11 9.81
CA PRO A 53 3.39 34.74 9.12
C PRO A 53 3.10 35.15 7.66
N LEU A 54 2.11 34.54 7.01
CA LEU A 54 1.77 34.78 5.61
C LEU A 54 0.87 36.01 5.40
N MET A 55 0.31 36.58 6.48
CA MET A 55 -0.69 37.65 6.42
C MET A 55 -0.14 39.08 6.53
N GLY A 56 1.17 39.27 6.49
CA GLY A 56 1.79 40.61 6.45
C GLY A 56 1.89 41.32 7.82
N LYS A 57 2.50 42.52 7.81
CA LYS A 57 3.18 43.17 8.96
C LYS A 57 2.33 43.61 10.16
N ASP A 58 1.02 43.39 10.20
CA ASP A 58 0.16 43.74 11.34
C ASP A 58 0.19 42.67 12.46
N ASN A 59 1.39 42.20 12.81
CA ASN A 59 1.66 41.07 13.71
C ASN A 59 1.07 41.19 15.13
N CYS A 60 0.69 42.39 15.59
CA CYS A 60 0.17 42.56 16.94
C CYS A 60 -1.30 42.10 17.12
N ARG A 61 -2.14 42.16 16.09
CA ARG A 61 -3.58 41.84 16.22
C ARG A 61 -3.90 40.34 16.18
N TYR A 62 -2.99 39.52 15.65
CA TYR A 62 -3.23 38.10 15.39
C TYR A 62 -2.61 37.14 16.43
N SER A 63 -1.92 37.68 17.43
CA SER A 63 -1.32 36.88 18.52
C SER A 63 -2.38 36.15 19.37
N LYS A 64 -3.59 36.72 19.49
CA LYS A 64 -4.71 36.22 20.30
C LYS A 64 -5.87 35.59 19.49
N LEU A 65 -5.60 34.99 18.33
CA LEU A 65 -6.65 34.31 17.56
C LEU A 65 -7.27 33.14 18.34
N GLU A 66 -8.60 33.12 18.40
CA GLU A 66 -9.37 31.98 18.88
C GLU A 66 -9.38 30.86 17.82
N LYS A 67 -9.81 29.66 18.21
CA LYS A 67 -9.85 28.50 17.29
C LYS A 67 -10.75 28.74 16.08
N ALA A 68 -11.85 29.46 16.27
CA ALA A 68 -12.76 29.83 15.18
C ALA A 68 -12.07 30.78 14.20
N ASP A 69 -11.40 31.82 14.70
CA ASP A 69 -10.68 32.77 13.87
C ASP A 69 -9.60 32.08 13.04
N ILE A 70 -8.83 31.16 13.62
CA ILE A 70 -7.77 30.42 12.90
C ILE A 70 -8.36 29.66 11.71
N LEU A 71 -9.49 28.97 11.91
CA LEU A 71 -10.15 28.19 10.86
C LEU A 71 -10.74 29.10 9.78
N GLU A 72 -11.40 30.18 10.17
CA GLU A 72 -11.98 31.14 9.21
C GLU A 72 -10.88 31.83 8.37
N LEU A 73 -9.78 32.20 9.03
CA LEU A 73 -8.60 32.78 8.38
C LEU A 73 -7.94 31.80 7.40
N THR A 74 -7.90 30.51 7.76
CA THR A 74 -7.42 29.43 6.88
C THR A 74 -8.25 29.35 5.60
N VAL A 75 -9.58 29.37 5.74
CA VAL A 75 -10.49 29.26 4.60
C VAL A 75 -10.42 30.49 3.70
N ARG A 76 -10.34 31.70 4.28
CA ARG A 76 -10.14 32.93 3.49
C ARG A 76 -8.82 32.90 2.72
N PHE A 77 -7.72 32.52 3.38
CA PHE A 77 -6.43 32.37 2.70
C PHE A 77 -6.51 31.39 1.53
N LEU A 78 -7.16 30.22 1.70
CA LEU A 78 -7.31 29.25 0.62
C LEU A 78 -8.17 29.75 -0.56
N ASN A 79 -9.14 30.63 -0.30
CA ASN A 79 -9.96 31.25 -1.34
C ASN A 79 -9.25 32.41 -2.07
N ASP A 80 -8.37 33.14 -1.36
CA ASP A 80 -7.58 34.25 -1.91
C ASP A 80 -6.35 33.77 -2.69
N VAL A 81 -5.97 32.49 -2.57
CA VAL A 81 -4.98 31.87 -3.47
C VAL A 81 -5.56 31.92 -4.90
N PRO A 82 -4.86 32.55 -5.86
CA PRO A 82 -5.36 32.64 -7.23
C PRO A 82 -5.66 31.25 -7.79
N LYS A 83 -6.93 31.00 -8.14
CA LYS A 83 -7.29 29.83 -8.94
C LYS A 83 -6.70 30.05 -10.33
N THR A 84 -5.61 29.36 -10.67
CA THR A 84 -5.01 29.44 -11.99
C THR A 84 -6.06 29.06 -13.05
N PRO A 85 -6.38 29.94 -14.01
CA PRO A 85 -7.31 29.60 -15.07
C PRO A 85 -6.73 28.47 -15.91
N THR A 86 -7.48 27.37 -16.00
CA THR A 86 -7.21 26.25 -16.89
C THR A 86 -7.48 26.69 -18.33
N ASN A 87 -6.49 27.23 -19.02
CA ASN A 87 -6.42 27.33 -20.48
C ASN A 87 -4.93 27.39 -20.91
N ASP A 88 -4.57 26.57 -21.91
CA ASP A 88 -3.23 26.32 -22.49
C ASP A 88 -2.13 25.73 -21.59
N THR A 89 -2.10 24.39 -21.53
CA THR A 89 -1.19 23.55 -20.75
C THR A 89 0.30 23.69 -21.10
N THR A 90 0.66 24.19 -22.29
CA THR A 90 2.07 24.32 -22.71
C THR A 90 2.71 25.62 -22.24
N VAL A 91 1.93 26.72 -22.17
CA VAL A 91 2.38 28.01 -21.63
C VAL A 91 2.39 27.95 -20.09
N SER A 92 1.36 27.34 -19.49
CA SER A 92 1.26 27.11 -18.04
C SER A 92 2.43 26.32 -17.45
N TYR A 93 2.92 25.29 -18.14
CA TYR A 93 4.06 24.50 -17.66
C TYR A 93 5.36 25.32 -17.69
N ARG A 94 5.59 26.10 -18.75
CA ARG A 94 6.80 26.92 -18.89
C ARG A 94 6.85 28.00 -17.82
N GLU A 95 5.75 28.71 -17.61
CA GLU A 95 5.65 29.73 -16.55
C GLU A 95 5.82 29.10 -15.15
N GLY A 96 5.22 27.93 -14.91
CA GLY A 96 5.39 27.18 -13.67
C GLY A 96 6.83 26.71 -13.44
N TYR A 97 7.51 26.24 -14.49
CA TYR A 97 8.90 25.82 -14.45
C TYR A 97 9.84 27.00 -14.16
N GLU A 98 9.65 28.14 -14.84
CA GLU A 98 10.43 29.35 -14.57
C GLU A 98 10.18 29.90 -13.16
N ALA A 99 8.93 29.91 -12.70
CA ALA A 99 8.58 30.33 -11.34
C ALA A 99 9.24 29.42 -10.28
N CYS A 100 9.29 28.11 -10.54
CA CYS A 100 9.97 27.14 -9.69
C CYS A 100 11.49 27.40 -9.63
N LEU A 101 12.13 27.59 -10.79
CA LEU A 101 13.56 27.90 -10.87
C LEU A 101 13.93 29.20 -10.15
N LYS A 102 13.13 30.26 -10.32
CA LYS A 102 13.30 31.54 -9.61
C LYS A 102 13.13 31.38 -8.09
N ARG A 103 12.20 30.53 -7.65
CA ARG A 103 11.97 30.20 -6.23
C ARG A 103 13.17 29.48 -5.62
N VAL A 104 13.77 28.53 -6.35
CA VAL A 104 14.98 27.82 -5.91
C VAL A 104 16.12 28.82 -5.70
N SER A 105 16.36 29.72 -6.66
CA SER A 105 17.40 30.75 -6.53
C SER A 105 17.17 31.66 -5.30
N ALA A 106 15.94 32.07 -5.03
CA ALA A 106 15.60 32.90 -3.88
C ALA A 106 15.76 32.20 -2.51
N LEU A 107 15.70 30.85 -2.49
CA LEU A 107 15.80 30.06 -1.26
C LEU A 107 17.23 29.56 -0.98
N LEU A 108 18.10 29.50 -1.98
CA LEU A 108 19.50 29.06 -1.83
C LEU A 108 20.25 29.74 -0.67
N PRO A 109 20.17 31.08 -0.48
CA PRO A 109 20.85 31.75 0.63
C PRO A 109 20.34 31.36 2.02
N ARG A 110 19.16 30.71 2.11
CA ARG A 110 18.53 30.28 3.35
C ARG A 110 18.80 28.80 3.68
N THR A 111 19.55 28.11 2.83
CA THR A 111 19.92 26.71 3.04
C THR A 111 21.24 26.59 3.80
N SER A 112 21.47 25.46 4.47
CA SER A 112 22.73 25.15 5.16
C SER A 112 23.82 24.63 4.21
N LEU A 113 23.72 24.94 2.92
CA LEU A 113 24.67 24.48 1.90
C LEU A 113 25.94 25.34 1.91
N ASP A 114 27.08 24.74 1.60
CA ASP A 114 28.33 25.47 1.47
C ASP A 114 28.30 26.43 0.26
N ARG A 115 29.09 27.50 0.34
CA ARG A 115 29.10 28.58 -0.66
C ARG A 115 29.38 28.07 -2.08
N LYS A 116 30.27 27.09 -2.25
CA LYS A 116 30.63 26.55 -3.56
C LYS A 116 29.48 25.73 -4.16
N THR A 117 28.75 24.98 -3.33
CA THR A 117 27.55 24.26 -3.78
C THR A 117 26.41 25.22 -4.13
N CYS A 118 26.20 26.29 -3.36
CA CYS A 118 25.23 27.32 -3.69
C CYS A 118 25.51 28.00 -5.03
N GLU A 119 26.78 28.34 -5.32
CA GLU A 119 27.20 28.91 -6.60
C GLU A 119 26.94 27.96 -7.77
N ARG A 120 27.30 26.67 -7.63
CA ARG A 120 27.04 25.66 -8.68
C ARG A 120 25.55 25.49 -8.99
N VAL A 121 24.69 25.50 -7.98
CA VAL A 121 23.24 25.39 -8.18
C VAL A 121 22.68 26.66 -8.79
N HIS A 122 23.17 27.83 -8.36
CA HIS A 122 22.80 29.12 -8.96
C HIS A 122 23.15 29.18 -10.45
N ASP A 123 24.36 28.75 -10.84
CA ASP A 123 24.81 28.73 -12.23
C ASP A 123 23.97 27.77 -13.09
N PHE A 124 23.66 26.59 -12.57
CA PHE A 124 22.77 25.63 -13.24
C PHE A 124 21.37 26.18 -13.48
N VAL A 125 20.81 26.88 -12.49
CA VAL A 125 19.50 27.55 -12.59
C VAL A 125 19.53 28.66 -13.65
N GLN A 126 20.59 29.48 -13.67
CA GLN A 126 20.77 30.53 -14.68
C GLN A 126 20.93 29.96 -16.10
N GLN A 127 21.64 28.84 -16.24
CA GLN A 127 21.83 28.19 -17.54
C GLN A 127 20.52 27.58 -18.07
N SER A 128 19.71 27.01 -17.17
CA SER A 128 18.40 26.42 -17.49
C SER A 128 17.34 27.48 -17.85
N LEU A 129 17.47 28.72 -17.36
CA LEU A 129 16.64 29.86 -17.76
C LEU A 129 17.01 30.45 -19.13
N ARG A 130 18.23 30.19 -19.63
CA ARG A 130 18.75 30.75 -20.89
C ARG A 130 18.55 29.86 -22.11
N THR A 131 18.30 28.56 -21.94
CA THR A 131 18.09 27.63 -23.06
C THR A 131 16.67 27.73 -23.62
N THR A 132 16.44 28.70 -24.50
CA THR A 132 15.31 28.66 -25.45
C THR A 132 15.68 27.76 -26.63
N SER A 133 15.26 26.49 -26.64
CA SER A 133 15.28 25.67 -27.85
C SER A 133 14.07 26.02 -28.75
N PRO A 134 14.19 26.02 -30.09
CA PRO A 134 13.09 26.32 -31.00
C PRO A 134 12.01 25.22 -30.94
N PRO A 135 10.74 25.54 -31.30
CA PRO A 135 9.67 24.55 -31.32
C PRO A 135 9.89 23.50 -32.42
N CYS A 136 9.52 22.26 -32.11
CA CYS A 136 9.60 21.09 -32.98
C CYS A 136 8.87 21.31 -34.32
N HIS A 137 9.58 21.14 -35.44
CA HIS A 137 9.07 21.32 -36.81
C HIS A 137 8.08 20.23 -37.28
N THR A 138 7.66 19.29 -36.43
CA THR A 138 6.76 18.19 -36.82
C THR A 138 5.33 18.36 -36.28
N CYS A 139 5.03 19.46 -35.58
CA CYS A 139 3.72 19.67 -34.93
C CYS A 139 2.85 20.74 -35.61
N SER A 140 3.33 21.41 -36.66
CA SER A 140 2.64 22.55 -37.27
C SER A 140 2.10 22.22 -38.67
N SER A 141 1.12 21.32 -38.73
CA SER A 141 0.31 21.15 -39.93
C SER A 141 -1.13 20.80 -39.57
N ARG A 142 -1.85 21.78 -39.03
CA ARG A 142 -3.30 22.00 -39.20
C ARG A 142 -3.77 23.03 -38.17
N THR A 143 -3.83 24.30 -38.58
CA THR A 143 -5.06 25.11 -38.60
C THR A 143 -4.69 26.55 -38.93
N SER A 144 -5.41 27.08 -39.91
CA SER A 144 -5.27 28.40 -40.48
C SER A 144 -6.07 29.44 -39.70
N SER A 145 -5.45 30.61 -39.51
CA SER A 145 -6.02 31.97 -39.61
C SER A 145 -7.30 32.32 -38.80
N SER A 146 -7.13 33.15 -37.77
CA SER A 146 -7.67 34.52 -37.81
C SER A 146 -6.96 35.42 -36.80
N ALA A 147 -6.56 36.60 -37.27
CA ALA A 147 -5.88 37.63 -36.50
C ALA A 147 -6.89 38.61 -35.90
N ARG A 148 -6.61 39.14 -34.71
CA ARG A 148 -6.87 40.55 -34.31
C ARG A 148 -6.10 40.92 -33.04
N SER A 149 -5.85 42.22 -32.94
CA SER A 149 -4.77 42.98 -32.29
C SER A 149 -5.03 43.39 -30.81
N PRO A 150 -4.05 44.04 -30.12
CA PRO A 150 -4.06 44.26 -28.68
C PRO A 150 -4.59 45.65 -28.24
N LEU A 151 -5.14 45.72 -27.02
CA LEU A 151 -5.46 46.94 -26.25
C LEU A 151 -4.95 46.70 -24.81
N GLN A 152 -3.87 47.33 -24.33
CA GLN A 152 -3.69 48.68 -23.77
C GLN A 152 -4.29 48.95 -22.37
N HIS A 153 -3.41 49.53 -21.53
CA HIS A 153 -3.59 50.27 -20.26
C HIS A 153 -3.98 49.46 -18.99
N GLU A 154 -3.18 49.37 -17.92
CA GLU A 154 -2.44 50.39 -17.14
C GLU A 154 -3.40 51.42 -16.50
N THR A 155 -3.71 51.29 -15.20
CA THR A 155 -3.66 52.38 -14.19
C THR A 155 -4.18 51.99 -12.79
N LEU A 156 -3.42 52.46 -11.78
CA LEU A 156 -3.83 53.07 -10.48
C LEU A 156 -4.57 52.17 -9.46
N SER A 157 -4.01 51.85 -8.29
CA SER A 157 -3.65 52.75 -7.17
C SER A 157 -4.81 53.65 -6.68
N ASN A 158 -4.94 53.73 -5.35
CA ASN A 158 -5.85 54.58 -4.56
C ASN A 158 -7.35 54.19 -4.44
N ARG A 159 -7.78 53.70 -3.27
CA ARG A 159 -8.46 54.50 -2.22
C ARG A 159 -8.95 53.70 -1.00
N LYS A 160 -9.04 54.45 0.09
CA LYS A 160 -9.35 54.10 1.49
C LYS A 160 -10.82 53.74 1.77
N CYS A 161 -10.97 52.97 2.85
CA CYS A 161 -12.01 52.85 3.87
C CYS A 161 -13.40 53.49 3.67
N ILE A 162 -14.42 52.68 3.99
CA ILE A 162 -15.71 53.11 4.53
C ILE A 162 -15.96 52.37 5.86
N ASN A 163 -16.27 53.12 6.91
CA ASN A 163 -16.67 52.69 8.24
C ASN A 163 -18.08 52.10 8.25
N MET A 164 -18.41 51.24 9.23
CA MET A 164 -19.57 51.45 10.12
C MET A 164 -19.50 50.57 11.39
N SER A 165 -19.39 51.27 12.52
CA SER A 165 -19.78 51.02 13.92
C SER A 165 -20.42 49.68 14.36
N ARG A 166 -19.98 49.18 15.53
CA ARG A 166 -20.88 49.01 16.69
C ARG A 166 -20.14 48.99 18.05
N ARG A 167 -20.83 49.60 19.02
CA ARG A 167 -20.49 50.00 20.40
C ARG A 167 -19.88 48.93 21.31
N GLU A 168 -18.88 49.35 22.09
CA GLU A 168 -18.46 48.74 23.35
C GLU A 168 -19.49 49.03 24.46
N ASN A 169 -19.62 48.08 25.41
CA ASN A 169 -20.02 48.37 26.77
C ASN A 169 -19.04 47.65 27.71
N ARG A 170 -18.44 48.42 28.61
CA ARG A 170 -17.40 48.02 29.55
C ARG A 170 -18.03 47.93 30.95
N ALA A 171 -17.68 46.90 31.71
CA ALA A 171 -17.81 46.92 33.16
C ALA A 171 -16.61 46.17 33.78
N SER A 172 -15.89 46.91 34.62
CA SER A 172 -14.78 46.54 35.49
C SER A 172 -15.22 45.78 36.73
N VAL A 173 -14.35 44.96 37.35
CA VAL A 173 -14.02 44.91 38.80
C VAL A 173 -12.91 43.85 39.04
N THR A 174 -11.85 44.25 39.75
CA THR A 174 -10.77 43.49 40.45
C THR A 174 -11.03 43.53 41.97
N PRO A 175 -10.22 43.02 42.96
CA PRO A 175 -9.00 42.18 43.01
C PRO A 175 -9.17 40.97 44.01
N GLU A 176 -8.23 40.04 44.31
CA GLU A 176 -7.14 40.07 45.33
C GLU A 176 -6.56 38.62 45.50
N ARG A 177 -5.23 38.40 45.43
CA ARG A 177 -4.21 38.09 46.51
C ARG A 177 -4.37 36.74 47.26
N ALA A 178 -3.35 36.01 47.73
CA ALA A 178 -1.89 35.84 47.50
C ALA A 178 -1.39 34.74 48.50
N HIS A 179 -0.29 34.02 48.18
CA HIS A 179 0.85 33.61 49.04
C HIS A 179 1.50 32.22 48.78
N ASP A 180 2.77 32.30 48.34
CA ASP A 180 4.05 31.62 48.69
C ASP A 180 4.30 30.09 48.77
N ALA A 181 5.22 29.67 47.85
CA ALA A 181 6.44 28.82 47.96
C ALA A 181 6.41 27.36 48.50
N PRO A 182 7.29 26.41 48.07
CA PRO A 182 8.68 26.61 47.58
C PRO A 182 9.12 25.87 46.29
N ARG A 183 10.33 26.23 45.86
CA ARG A 183 11.11 25.73 44.71
C ARG A 183 11.70 24.34 44.98
N ILE A 184 11.60 23.42 44.00
CA ILE A 184 12.54 22.30 43.83
C ILE A 184 12.96 22.23 42.34
N ALA A 185 14.26 22.16 42.14
CA ALA A 185 14.95 22.26 40.85
C ALA A 185 14.77 21.03 39.96
N ALA A 186 14.68 21.26 38.65
CA ALA A 186 14.68 20.25 37.60
C ALA A 186 16.08 20.08 36.98
N GLN A 187 16.55 18.84 36.90
CA GLN A 187 17.63 18.32 36.04
C GLN A 187 17.15 16.94 35.56
N ALA A 188 17.42 16.42 34.36
CA ALA A 188 18.28 16.84 33.25
C ALA A 188 17.68 16.33 31.93
N VAL A 189 17.72 17.16 30.89
CA VAL A 189 17.48 16.77 29.48
C VAL A 189 18.84 16.71 28.79
N TRP A 190 19.07 15.61 28.08
CA TRP A 190 20.29 15.26 27.35
C TRP A 190 20.70 16.35 26.34
N ARG A 191 21.99 16.72 26.37
CA ARG A 191 22.67 17.59 25.40
C ARG A 191 23.53 16.76 24.44
N PRO A 192 23.75 17.22 23.19
CA PRO A 192 24.69 16.58 22.26
C PRO A 192 26.13 16.93 22.61
N CYS A 193 27.04 15.95 22.65
CA CYS A 193 28.47 16.18 22.83
C CYS A 193 29.08 16.86 21.61
N SER A 194 29.68 18.02 21.88
CA SER A 194 30.62 18.77 21.06
C SER A 194 31.97 18.05 20.93
N TYR A 195 32.57 18.23 19.77
CA TYR A 195 33.87 17.74 19.32
C TYR A 195 34.94 18.77 19.67
N GLU A 196 36.01 18.39 20.38
CA GLU A 196 37.29 19.14 20.41
C GLU A 196 38.50 18.18 20.62
N PRO A 197 39.71 18.58 20.17
CA PRO A 197 40.74 17.67 19.65
C PRO A 197 41.89 17.41 20.63
N MET A 198 42.57 16.26 20.50
CA MET A 198 43.91 16.07 21.03
C MET A 198 44.83 15.28 20.08
N HIS A 199 45.84 16.00 19.60
CA HIS A 199 47.25 15.66 19.38
C HIS A 199 47.71 14.27 18.93
N SER A 200 48.20 14.25 17.68
CA SER A 200 49.49 13.71 17.19
C SER A 200 50.12 12.49 17.89
N PHE A 201 50.09 11.34 17.20
CA PHE A 201 51.17 10.35 17.25
C PHE A 201 51.45 9.75 15.87
N GLN A 202 52.72 9.40 15.67
CA GLN A 202 53.46 9.33 14.41
C GLN A 202 53.06 8.20 13.45
N SER A 203 53.33 8.46 12.16
CA SER A 203 53.38 7.44 11.11
C SER A 203 54.43 6.36 11.41
N GLN A 204 53.99 5.10 11.41
CA GLN A 204 54.83 3.98 11.02
C GLN A 204 54.11 3.12 9.99
N LYS A 205 54.80 2.97 8.86
CA LYS A 205 54.46 2.16 7.70
C LYS A 205 54.98 0.76 7.98
N MET A 206 54.14 -0.28 8.05
CA MET A 206 54.58 -1.65 7.72
C MET A 206 53.43 -2.54 7.27
N MET A 207 53.65 -3.07 6.05
CA MET A 207 53.42 -4.42 5.57
C MET A 207 51.98 -4.88 5.31
N SER A 208 51.74 -5.06 4.02
CA SER A 208 50.78 -5.94 3.39
C SER A 208 50.71 -7.31 4.06
N GLU A 209 49.57 -7.60 4.67
CA GLU A 209 49.10 -8.98 4.85
C GLU A 209 47.75 -9.12 4.15
N SER A 210 47.76 -10.01 3.18
CA SER A 210 46.59 -10.52 2.48
C SER A 210 45.60 -11.12 3.47
N MET A 211 44.56 -10.38 3.83
CA MET A 211 43.36 -10.98 4.39
C MET A 211 42.60 -11.66 3.26
N SER A 212 42.72 -12.98 3.20
CA SER A 212 41.88 -13.86 2.41
C SER A 212 40.41 -13.53 2.68
N ALA A 213 39.68 -13.22 1.61
CA ALA A 213 38.23 -13.15 1.64
C ALA A 213 37.71 -14.50 2.20
N PRO A 214 36.75 -14.50 3.14
CA PRO A 214 36.11 -15.74 3.54
C PRO A 214 35.45 -16.33 2.30
N ASN A 215 35.76 -17.60 2.01
CA ASN A 215 35.22 -18.41 0.92
C ASN A 215 33.75 -18.06 0.65
N SER A 216 33.48 -17.42 -0.48
CA SER A 216 32.15 -17.30 -1.04
C SER A 216 31.70 -18.69 -1.49
N GLN A 217 31.10 -19.47 -0.59
CA GLN A 217 30.16 -20.48 -1.02
C GLN A 217 29.12 -19.76 -1.88
N SER A 218 28.97 -20.14 -3.15
CA SER A 218 27.98 -19.54 -4.05
C SER A 218 26.58 -19.90 -3.56
N SER A 219 26.10 -19.14 -2.58
CA SER A 219 24.73 -19.24 -2.11
C SER A 219 23.83 -18.66 -3.19
N CYS A 220 22.75 -19.37 -3.51
CA CYS A 220 21.66 -18.88 -4.34
C CYS A 220 21.28 -17.45 -3.90
N PRO A 221 21.06 -16.50 -4.84
CA PRO A 221 20.66 -15.15 -4.47
C PRO A 221 19.43 -15.22 -3.57
N SER A 222 19.52 -14.62 -2.38
CA SER A 222 18.42 -14.53 -1.41
C SER A 222 18.29 -13.10 -0.93
N ILE A 223 17.07 -12.71 -0.56
CA ILE A 223 16.79 -11.42 0.07
C ILE A 223 15.92 -11.60 1.29
N GLN A 224 15.99 -10.64 2.21
CA GLN A 224 15.10 -10.56 3.35
C GLN A 224 14.47 -9.18 3.44
N ILE A 225 13.15 -9.15 3.58
CA ILE A 225 12.37 -7.97 3.95
C ILE A 225 11.78 -8.26 5.33
N CYS A 226 11.94 -7.33 6.27
CA CYS A 226 11.33 -7.45 7.58
C CYS A 226 10.55 -6.19 7.92
N ARG A 227 9.33 -6.37 8.45
CA ARG A 227 8.47 -5.25 8.82
C ARG A 227 7.57 -5.61 10.00
N MET A 228 7.43 -4.70 10.95
CA MET A 228 6.43 -4.82 12.02
C MET A 228 5.01 -4.61 11.47
N MET A 229 4.07 -5.45 11.89
CA MET A 229 2.67 -5.38 11.50
C MET A 229 1.93 -4.32 12.32
N ARG A 230 1.29 -3.39 11.62
CA ARG A 230 0.62 -2.21 12.20
C ARG A 230 -0.90 -2.39 12.23
N PRO A 231 -1.65 -1.56 12.97
CA PRO A 231 -3.11 -1.61 12.94
C PRO A 231 -3.73 -1.53 11.55
N ASP A 232 -3.14 -0.74 10.64
CA ASP A 232 -3.63 -0.61 9.25
C ASP A 232 -3.45 -1.89 8.41
N ASP A 233 -2.65 -2.85 8.89
CA ASP A 233 -2.36 -4.10 8.19
C ASP A 233 -3.37 -5.21 8.52
N ALA A 234 -4.22 -5.00 9.53
CA ALA A 234 -5.03 -6.02 10.18
C ALA A 234 -6.50 -5.64 10.32
N ASN A 235 -7.35 -6.65 10.49
CA ASN A 235 -8.77 -6.47 10.70
C ASN A 235 -9.07 -5.97 12.13
N ILE A 236 -10.35 -5.70 12.43
CA ILE A 236 -10.77 -5.11 13.71
C ILE A 236 -10.44 -5.95 14.97
N VAL A 237 -10.12 -7.24 14.80
CA VAL A 237 -9.69 -8.11 15.91
C VAL A 237 -8.17 -8.30 15.96
N GLY A 238 -7.43 -7.69 15.03
CA GLY A 238 -5.98 -7.68 14.99
C GLY A 238 -5.32 -8.79 14.18
N ASN A 239 -6.08 -9.57 13.38
CA ASN A 239 -5.51 -10.51 12.42
C ASN A 239 -5.05 -9.75 11.17
N VAL A 240 -3.79 -9.91 10.77
CA VAL A 240 -3.25 -9.33 9.54
C VAL A 240 -4.00 -9.86 8.33
N HIS A 241 -4.37 -8.98 7.39
CA HIS A 241 -5.07 -9.36 6.17
C HIS A 241 -4.15 -10.20 5.26
N GLY A 242 -4.71 -11.22 4.61
CA GLY A 242 -3.97 -12.06 3.66
C GLY A 242 -3.37 -11.22 2.52
N GLY A 243 -4.10 -10.23 2.05
CA GLY A 243 -3.67 -9.27 1.02
C GLY A 243 -2.44 -8.46 1.40
N THR A 244 -2.27 -8.13 2.68
CA THR A 244 -1.06 -7.46 3.17
C THR A 244 0.16 -8.38 3.04
N ILE A 245 0.01 -9.66 3.40
CA ILE A 245 1.07 -10.66 3.27
C ILE A 245 1.40 -10.92 1.80
N LEU A 246 0.38 -11.09 0.94
CA LEU A 246 0.57 -11.27 -0.51
C LEU A 246 1.31 -10.10 -1.15
N LYS A 247 1.02 -8.87 -0.71
CA LYS A 247 1.75 -7.68 -1.18
C LYS A 247 3.22 -7.74 -0.79
N MET A 248 3.56 -8.09 0.46
CA MET A 248 4.96 -8.21 0.87
C MET A 248 5.69 -9.35 0.16
N ILE A 249 5.00 -10.47 -0.11
CA ILE A 249 5.53 -11.59 -0.89
C ILE A 249 5.90 -11.14 -2.31
N GLU A 250 5.01 -10.36 -2.97
CA GLU A 250 5.25 -9.84 -4.31
C GLU A 250 6.37 -8.79 -4.33
N GLU A 251 6.43 -7.89 -3.34
CA GLU A 251 7.52 -6.93 -3.21
C GLU A 251 8.88 -7.64 -3.10
N ALA A 252 8.96 -8.70 -2.28
CA ALA A 252 10.18 -9.49 -2.17
C ALA A 252 10.56 -10.18 -3.49
N GLY A 253 9.60 -10.85 -4.13
CA GLY A 253 9.84 -11.55 -5.39
C GLY A 253 10.22 -10.61 -6.54
N CYS A 254 9.60 -9.44 -6.61
CA CYS A 254 9.89 -8.41 -7.61
C CYS A 254 11.32 -7.86 -7.44
N ILE A 255 11.74 -7.59 -6.20
CA ILE A 255 13.08 -7.06 -5.91
C ILE A 255 14.17 -8.07 -6.31
N ILE A 256 14.05 -9.32 -5.89
CA ILE A 256 15.06 -10.34 -6.20
C ILE A 256 15.07 -10.69 -7.70
N GLY A 257 13.89 -10.85 -8.32
CA GLY A 257 13.78 -11.13 -9.74
C GLY A 257 14.35 -10.00 -10.60
N THR A 258 14.02 -8.75 -10.27
CA THR A 258 14.55 -7.58 -10.99
C THR A 258 16.07 -7.47 -10.81
N ARG A 259 16.60 -7.70 -9.61
CA ARG A 259 18.04 -7.68 -9.37
C ARG A 259 18.77 -8.72 -10.21
N HIS A 260 18.26 -9.96 -10.21
CA HIS A 260 18.85 -11.07 -10.97
C HIS A 260 18.86 -10.82 -12.48
N CYS A 261 17.74 -10.35 -13.03
CA CYS A 261 17.63 -10.08 -14.47
C CYS A 261 18.50 -8.89 -14.95
N ASN A 262 19.10 -8.12 -14.05
CA ASN A 262 20.00 -7.01 -14.36
C ASN A 262 21.46 -7.27 -13.94
N THR A 263 21.82 -8.52 -13.64
CA THR A 263 23.20 -8.93 -13.27
C THR A 263 24.18 -8.78 -14.42
N GLN A 264 23.74 -9.09 -15.65
CA GLN A 264 24.54 -8.96 -16.86
C GLN A 264 24.36 -7.58 -17.50
N PRO A 265 25.41 -7.00 -18.11
CA PRO A 265 25.28 -5.76 -18.87
C PRO A 265 24.36 -5.96 -20.07
N GLY A 266 23.38 -5.07 -20.23
CA GLY A 266 22.39 -5.18 -21.29
C GLY A 266 21.23 -4.20 -21.13
N ASP A 267 20.16 -4.48 -21.88
CA ASP A 267 18.90 -3.76 -21.80
C ASP A 267 18.31 -3.88 -20.38
N ARG A 268 18.18 -2.75 -19.69
CA ARG A 268 17.70 -2.72 -18.31
C ARG A 268 16.24 -3.17 -18.27
N CYS A 269 15.86 -3.93 -17.26
CA CYS A 269 14.50 -4.48 -17.16
C CYS A 269 13.92 -4.43 -15.75
N VAL A 270 12.62 -4.64 -15.63
CA VAL A 270 11.91 -4.86 -14.36
C VAL A 270 11.16 -6.19 -14.44
N ALA A 271 11.25 -6.99 -13.38
CA ALA A 271 10.53 -8.25 -13.27
C ALA A 271 9.05 -7.96 -12.99
N ALA A 272 8.18 -8.28 -13.95
CA ALA A 272 6.74 -8.18 -13.79
C ALA A 272 6.17 -9.52 -13.31
N LEU A 273 5.29 -9.49 -12.30
CA LEU A 273 4.60 -10.68 -11.83
C LEU A 273 3.66 -11.22 -12.92
N ALA A 274 3.84 -12.49 -13.29
CA ALA A 274 3.01 -13.16 -14.29
C ALA A 274 2.03 -14.16 -13.66
N ARG A 275 2.49 -14.89 -12.62
CA ARG A 275 1.68 -15.92 -11.96
C ARG A 275 2.08 -16.08 -10.50
N VAL A 276 1.08 -16.37 -9.67
CA VAL A 276 1.26 -16.81 -8.28
C VAL A 276 0.70 -18.22 -8.19
N GLU A 277 1.50 -19.18 -7.74
CA GLU A 277 1.01 -20.52 -7.46
C GLU A 277 0.14 -20.51 -6.20
N ARG A 278 -0.61 -21.60 -6.01
CA ARG A 278 -1.45 -21.74 -4.83
C ARG A 278 -0.65 -21.49 -3.55
N THR A 279 -1.24 -20.67 -2.69
CA THR A 279 -0.60 -20.16 -1.48
C THR A 279 -1.51 -20.44 -0.28
N ASP A 280 -1.02 -21.18 0.71
CA ASP A 280 -1.76 -21.51 1.93
C ASP A 280 -1.26 -20.67 3.13
N PHE A 281 -2.20 -20.12 3.91
CA PHE A 281 -1.93 -19.40 5.15
C PHE A 281 -1.98 -20.38 6.33
N LEU A 282 -0.80 -20.81 6.78
CA LEU A 282 -0.63 -21.88 7.76
C LEU A 282 -0.98 -21.42 9.18
N TYR A 283 -0.54 -20.21 9.54
CA TYR A 283 -0.80 -19.61 10.84
C TYR A 283 -1.17 -18.13 10.67
N PRO A 284 -2.11 -17.61 11.48
CA PRO A 284 -2.42 -16.19 11.48
C PRO A 284 -1.22 -15.39 12.00
N MET A 285 -1.10 -14.18 11.47
CA MET A 285 -0.16 -13.15 11.93
C MET A 285 -0.95 -12.02 12.59
N PHE A 286 -0.39 -11.41 13.64
CA PHE A 286 -1.09 -10.41 14.44
C PHE A 286 -0.40 -9.05 14.44
N ILE A 287 -1.14 -7.99 14.77
CA ILE A 287 -0.57 -6.66 15.04
C ILE A 287 0.52 -6.77 16.10
N GLY A 288 1.65 -6.10 15.85
CA GLY A 288 2.81 -6.07 16.73
C GLY A 288 3.81 -7.21 16.50
N GLU A 289 3.45 -8.24 15.74
CA GLU A 289 4.42 -9.23 15.25
C GLU A 289 5.26 -8.64 14.12
N VAL A 290 6.49 -9.15 13.97
CA VAL A 290 7.37 -8.82 12.84
C VAL A 290 7.20 -9.89 11.77
N ALA A 291 6.85 -9.48 10.55
CA ALA A 291 6.89 -10.36 9.39
C ALA A 291 8.32 -10.40 8.83
N HIS A 292 8.90 -11.59 8.73
CA HIS A 292 10.14 -11.87 8.04
C HIS A 292 9.81 -12.55 6.72
N VAL A 293 10.13 -11.88 5.61
CA VAL A 293 9.87 -12.35 4.26
C VAL A 293 11.20 -12.64 3.59
N SER A 294 11.51 -13.91 3.39
CA SER A 294 12.71 -14.37 2.69
C SER A 294 12.33 -14.85 1.30
N ALA A 295 13.02 -14.36 0.26
CA ALA A 295 12.79 -14.80 -1.11
C ALA A 295 14.07 -15.35 -1.75
N GLU A 296 13.93 -16.43 -2.53
CA GLU A 296 15.01 -17.15 -3.21
C GLU A 296 14.57 -17.49 -4.64
N ILE A 297 15.48 -17.34 -5.61
CA ILE A 297 15.22 -17.79 -6.98
C ILE A 297 15.47 -19.29 -7.06
N THR A 298 14.45 -20.08 -7.37
CA THR A 298 14.55 -21.54 -7.38
C THR A 298 14.69 -22.15 -8.76
N PHE A 299 14.35 -21.41 -9.81
CA PHE A 299 14.48 -21.84 -11.19
C PHE A 299 14.46 -20.66 -12.16
N THR A 300 15.20 -20.77 -13.26
CA THR A 300 15.13 -19.82 -14.38
C THR A 300 14.87 -20.55 -15.67
N SER A 301 13.85 -20.14 -16.42
CA SER A 301 13.70 -20.48 -17.84
C SER A 301 14.35 -19.40 -18.70
N LYS A 302 14.33 -19.56 -20.03
CA LYS A 302 14.78 -18.52 -20.96
C LYS A 302 14.08 -17.16 -20.78
N ARG A 303 12.83 -17.14 -20.29
CA ARG A 303 12.00 -15.91 -20.22
C ARG A 303 11.28 -15.71 -18.89
N SER A 304 11.53 -16.55 -17.90
CA SER A 304 10.83 -16.46 -16.61
C SER A 304 11.73 -16.84 -15.45
N VAL A 305 11.45 -16.24 -14.30
CA VAL A 305 12.10 -16.52 -13.02
C VAL A 305 11.07 -17.11 -12.07
N GLU A 306 11.36 -18.28 -11.51
CA GLU A 306 10.61 -18.85 -10.38
C GLU A 306 11.24 -18.33 -9.08
N VAL A 307 10.42 -17.76 -8.21
CA VAL A 307 10.82 -17.28 -6.90
C VAL A 307 9.99 -17.98 -5.84
N GLN A 308 10.65 -18.61 -4.88
CA GLN A 308 10.01 -19.09 -3.66
C GLN A 308 10.17 -18.06 -2.55
N VAL A 309 9.09 -17.84 -1.82
CA VAL A 309 9.02 -16.88 -0.72
C VAL A 309 8.48 -17.58 0.52
N ASN A 310 9.20 -17.47 1.62
CA ASN A 310 8.73 -17.90 2.94
C ASN A 310 8.44 -16.67 3.79
N VAL A 311 7.31 -16.70 4.50
CA VAL A 311 6.93 -15.65 5.45
C VAL A 311 6.84 -16.24 6.85
N GLU A 312 7.63 -15.72 7.77
CA GLU A 312 7.58 -16.07 9.19
C GLU A 312 7.05 -14.89 10.00
N SER A 313 6.17 -15.14 10.97
CA SER A 313 5.85 -14.16 12.00
C SER A 313 6.74 -14.38 13.21
N GLU A 314 7.19 -13.28 13.81
CA GLU A 314 7.93 -13.26 15.07
C GLU A 314 7.19 -12.42 16.09
N ASN A 315 6.87 -13.02 17.23
CA ASN A 315 6.42 -12.28 18.40
C ASN A 315 7.64 -11.78 19.17
N ILE A 316 7.93 -10.49 19.06
CA ILE A 316 9.14 -9.87 19.66
C ILE A 316 9.12 -9.82 21.20
N LEU A 317 7.96 -10.07 21.84
CA LEU A 317 7.87 -10.11 23.30
C LEU A 317 8.20 -11.51 23.84
N THR A 318 7.80 -12.56 23.13
CA THR A 318 8.02 -13.96 23.54
C THR A 318 9.17 -14.64 22.83
N GLY A 319 9.67 -14.05 21.73
CA GLY A 319 10.64 -14.67 20.82
C GLY A 319 10.07 -15.78 19.93
N ALA A 320 8.77 -16.08 20.03
CA ALA A 320 8.17 -17.17 19.28
C ALA A 320 8.09 -16.85 17.77
N LYS A 321 8.59 -17.77 16.94
CA LYS A 321 8.53 -17.69 15.47
C LYS A 321 7.59 -18.74 14.88
N LYS A 322 6.84 -18.38 13.84
CA LYS A 322 5.92 -19.28 13.13
C LYS A 322 6.00 -19.06 11.64
N LEU A 323 6.16 -20.13 10.87
CA LEU A 323 6.03 -20.08 9.41
C LEU A 323 4.57 -19.86 9.02
N THR A 324 4.24 -18.65 8.60
CA THR A 324 2.87 -18.26 8.24
C THR A 324 2.51 -18.64 6.81
N ASN A 325 3.46 -18.56 5.89
CA ASN A 325 3.16 -18.73 4.47
C ASN A 325 4.38 -19.26 3.69
N LYS A 326 4.10 -20.07 2.67
CA LYS A 326 5.04 -20.37 1.58
C LYS A 326 4.33 -20.08 0.26
N ALA A 327 4.99 -19.35 -0.62
CA ALA A 327 4.45 -18.99 -1.92
C ALA A 327 5.50 -19.20 -3.01
N THR A 328 5.04 -19.56 -4.20
CA THR A 328 5.87 -19.64 -5.42
C THR A 328 5.31 -18.68 -6.45
N LEU A 329 6.18 -17.84 -7.01
CA LEU A 329 5.81 -16.77 -7.93
C LEU A 329 6.63 -16.90 -9.21
N TRP A 330 6.01 -16.58 -10.34
CA TRP A 330 6.66 -16.53 -11.63
C TRP A 330 6.71 -15.10 -12.15
N TYR A 331 7.91 -14.63 -12.45
CA TYR A 331 8.17 -13.31 -12.99
C TYR A 331 8.65 -13.38 -14.43
N VAL A 332 8.37 -12.33 -15.20
CA VAL A 332 8.87 -12.15 -16.57
C VAL A 332 9.54 -10.78 -16.65
N PRO A 333 10.82 -10.68 -17.04
CA PRO A 333 11.50 -9.40 -17.15
C PRO A 333 11.07 -8.63 -18.41
N LEU A 334 10.65 -7.39 -18.22
CA LEU A 334 10.25 -6.47 -19.28
C LEU A 334 11.25 -5.34 -19.40
N SER A 335 11.67 -5.00 -20.63
CA SER A 335 12.62 -3.92 -20.89
C SER A 335 12.09 -2.55 -20.42
N LEU A 336 13.00 -1.75 -19.86
CA LEU A 336 12.77 -0.34 -19.52
C LEU A 336 12.57 0.55 -20.75
N GLN A 337 13.16 0.17 -21.88
CA GLN A 337 13.10 0.94 -23.12
C GLN A 337 11.89 0.54 -23.96
N ASN A 338 11.57 -0.76 -24.00
CA ASN A 338 10.40 -1.29 -24.70
C ASN A 338 9.63 -2.25 -23.79
N VAL A 339 8.54 -1.75 -23.20
CA VAL A 339 7.75 -2.47 -22.19
C VAL A 339 7.11 -3.77 -22.66
N ASP A 340 7.02 -3.99 -23.98
CA ASP A 340 6.47 -5.22 -24.56
C ASP A 340 7.56 -6.22 -24.97
N LYS A 341 8.84 -5.80 -24.91
CA LYS A 341 9.99 -6.67 -25.12
C LYS A 341 10.32 -7.43 -23.84
N ILE A 342 10.19 -8.75 -23.91
CA ILE A 342 10.64 -9.68 -22.87
C ILE A 342 12.16 -9.86 -22.99
N ILE A 343 12.88 -9.69 -21.88
CA ILE A 343 14.32 -9.90 -21.80
C ILE A 343 14.64 -11.36 -21.49
N GLU A 344 15.78 -11.86 -21.99
CA GLU A 344 16.27 -13.18 -21.66
C GLU A 344 16.80 -13.22 -20.21
N VAL A 345 16.38 -14.24 -19.46
CA VAL A 345 16.74 -14.37 -18.04
C VAL A 345 18.11 -15.02 -17.92
N PRO A 346 19.06 -14.43 -17.17
CA PRO A 346 20.34 -15.08 -16.88
C PRO A 346 20.14 -16.42 -16.15
N SER A 347 20.88 -17.45 -16.54
CA SER A 347 20.84 -18.75 -15.84
C SER A 347 21.38 -18.62 -14.42
N ILE A 348 20.81 -19.38 -13.48
CA ILE A 348 21.36 -19.54 -12.14
C ILE A 348 22.24 -20.79 -12.05
N GLU A 349 23.18 -20.78 -11.12
CA GLU A 349 23.92 -21.99 -10.72
C GLU A 349 23.07 -22.80 -9.74
N TYR A 350 22.84 -24.07 -10.05
CA TYR A 350 22.08 -24.98 -9.20
C TYR A 350 23.02 -25.75 -8.27
N SER A 351 22.62 -25.92 -7.00
CA SER A 351 23.40 -26.73 -6.05
C SER A 351 23.43 -28.22 -6.40
N SER A 352 22.46 -28.70 -7.19
CA SER A 352 22.43 -30.06 -7.72
C SER A 352 21.59 -30.15 -9.01
N PRO A 353 21.89 -31.11 -9.91
CA PRO A 353 21.09 -31.36 -11.11
C PRO A 353 19.63 -31.68 -10.81
N ASP A 354 19.36 -32.37 -9.69
CA ASP A 354 18.00 -32.72 -9.26
C ASP A 354 17.15 -31.48 -8.99
N LYS A 355 17.73 -30.41 -8.43
CA LYS A 355 17.00 -29.16 -8.19
C LYS A 355 16.61 -28.47 -9.51
N GLU A 356 17.50 -28.49 -10.50
CA GLU A 356 17.20 -27.97 -11.83
C GLU A 356 16.06 -28.76 -12.47
N GLU A 357 16.11 -30.08 -12.41
CA GLU A 357 15.10 -30.95 -13.01
C GLU A 357 13.74 -30.81 -12.31
N LEU A 358 13.71 -30.70 -10.98
CA LEU A 358 12.50 -30.39 -10.23
C LEU A 358 11.92 -29.02 -10.60
N GLY A 359 12.78 -28.01 -10.79
CA GLY A 359 12.37 -26.69 -11.28
C GLY A 359 11.78 -26.74 -12.69
N ARG A 360 12.41 -27.51 -13.59
CA ARG A 360 11.93 -27.75 -14.96
C ARG A 360 10.56 -28.41 -14.98
N LYS A 361 10.36 -29.43 -14.13
CA LYS A 361 9.05 -30.10 -13.97
C LYS A 361 7.97 -29.13 -13.49
N ARG A 362 8.26 -28.28 -12.49
CA ARG A 362 7.31 -27.24 -12.04
C ARG A 362 7.00 -26.22 -13.13
N TYR A 363 8.02 -25.79 -13.88
CA TYR A 363 7.86 -24.88 -15.01
C TYR A 363 6.95 -25.44 -16.11
N GLU A 364 7.12 -26.71 -16.50
CA GLU A 364 6.26 -27.32 -17.51
C GLU A 364 4.84 -27.57 -16.98
N ALA A 365 4.69 -27.96 -15.71
CA ALA A 365 3.39 -28.14 -15.08
C ALA A 365 2.55 -26.85 -15.08
N GLN A 366 3.11 -25.72 -14.64
CA GLN A 366 2.38 -24.44 -14.65
C GLN A 366 2.07 -23.96 -16.08
N LYS A 367 2.96 -24.24 -17.04
CA LYS A 367 2.76 -23.86 -18.44
C LYS A 367 1.62 -24.64 -19.06
N LEU A 368 1.52 -25.94 -18.77
CA LEU A 368 0.41 -26.79 -19.20
C LEU A 368 -0.93 -26.32 -18.61
N GLU A 369 -0.96 -26.02 -17.31
CA GLU A 369 -2.15 -25.52 -16.62
C GLU A 369 -2.64 -24.19 -17.23
N ARG A 370 -1.72 -23.28 -17.60
CA ARG A 370 -2.07 -22.02 -18.27
C ARG A 370 -2.69 -22.21 -19.65
N LEU A 371 -2.28 -23.23 -20.40
CA LEU A 371 -2.88 -23.55 -21.70
C LEU A 371 -4.31 -24.06 -21.54
N GLN A 372 -4.58 -24.84 -20.49
CA GLN A 372 -5.93 -25.35 -20.18
C GLN A 372 -6.86 -24.27 -19.63
N THR A 373 -6.31 -23.27 -18.93
CA THR A 373 -7.09 -22.19 -18.27
C THR A 373 -7.32 -20.97 -19.18
N LYS A 374 -6.77 -20.98 -20.41
CA LYS A 374 -6.76 -19.82 -21.32
C LYS A 374 -8.14 -19.44 -21.88
N GLU A 375 -9.17 -20.23 -21.62
CA GLU A 375 -10.55 -19.96 -22.00
C GLU A 375 -11.45 -19.97 -20.76
N LYS A 376 -11.79 -18.81 -20.20
CA LYS A 376 -13.02 -18.62 -19.40
C LYS A 376 -13.51 -17.16 -19.47
N ASN A 377 -14.82 -17.06 -19.69
CA ASN A 377 -15.59 -15.97 -20.26
C ASN A 377 -15.55 -14.59 -19.60
N THR A 378 -15.78 -13.58 -20.44
CA THR A 378 -16.22 -12.23 -20.08
C THR A 378 -17.71 -12.27 -19.70
N GLU A 379 -18.03 -12.65 -18.47
CA GLU A 379 -19.40 -12.54 -17.95
C GLU A 379 -19.60 -11.22 -17.22
N ILE A 380 -20.60 -10.45 -17.67
CA ILE A 380 -21.07 -9.24 -17.01
C ILE A 380 -22.06 -9.69 -15.92
N ILE A 381 -21.74 -9.38 -14.67
CA ILE A 381 -22.65 -9.66 -13.56
C ILE A 381 -23.75 -8.60 -13.55
N THR A 382 -25.00 -9.05 -13.65
CA THR A 382 -26.18 -8.22 -13.44
C THR A 382 -26.50 -8.18 -11.95
N PRO A 383 -26.60 -7.00 -11.30
CA PRO A 383 -26.99 -6.93 -9.90
C PRO A 383 -28.45 -7.40 -9.72
N VAL A 384 -28.67 -8.35 -8.81
CA VAL A 384 -30.01 -8.82 -8.41
C VAL A 384 -30.58 -7.86 -7.36
N PHE A 385 -31.85 -7.47 -7.52
CA PHE A 385 -32.55 -6.61 -6.56
C PHE A 385 -32.96 -7.42 -5.30
N THR A 386 -32.61 -6.86 -4.13
CA THR A 386 -32.90 -7.36 -2.77
C THR A 386 -32.61 -8.85 -2.52
N PRO A 387 -31.34 -9.22 -2.30
CA PRO A 387 -30.97 -10.61 -2.09
C PRO A 387 -31.34 -11.14 -0.70
N GLU A 388 -31.90 -12.36 -0.64
CA GLU A 388 -32.18 -13.05 0.62
C GLU A 388 -30.89 -13.42 1.39
N PRO A 389 -30.93 -13.51 2.73
CA PRO A 389 -29.78 -13.96 3.51
C PRO A 389 -29.22 -15.31 3.03
N TYR A 390 -27.89 -15.37 2.95
CA TYR A 390 -27.09 -16.53 2.55
C TYR A 390 -27.16 -16.92 1.07
N THR A 391 -27.70 -16.07 0.20
CA THR A 391 -27.57 -16.25 -1.26
C THR A 391 -26.26 -15.64 -1.77
N VAL A 392 -25.89 -15.96 -3.02
CA VAL A 392 -24.72 -15.35 -3.67
C VAL A 392 -24.89 -13.84 -3.76
N GLY A 393 -26.07 -13.36 -4.18
CA GLY A 393 -26.38 -11.94 -4.28
C GLY A 393 -26.24 -11.17 -2.96
N PHE A 394 -26.49 -11.82 -1.82
CA PHE A 394 -26.44 -11.19 -0.50
C PHE A 394 -25.02 -10.82 -0.06
N SER A 395 -24.07 -11.68 -0.41
CA SER A 395 -22.66 -11.49 -0.08
C SER A 395 -21.87 -10.82 -1.19
N HIS A 396 -22.37 -10.82 -2.44
CA HIS A 396 -21.74 -10.18 -3.59
C HIS A 396 -21.32 -8.74 -3.27
N SER A 397 -20.06 -8.44 -3.55
CA SER A 397 -19.46 -7.14 -3.22
C SER A 397 -18.48 -6.73 -4.31
N SER A 398 -18.35 -5.43 -4.52
CA SER A 398 -17.38 -4.87 -5.45
C SER A 398 -16.68 -3.66 -4.84
N LEU A 399 -15.46 -3.43 -5.30
CA LEU A 399 -14.63 -2.28 -4.98
C LEU A 399 -14.15 -1.65 -6.29
N ILE A 400 -14.27 -0.33 -6.40
CA ILE A 400 -13.77 0.42 -7.54
C ILE A 400 -12.56 1.23 -7.06
N HIS A 401 -11.44 1.09 -7.76
CA HIS A 401 -10.18 1.75 -7.42
C HIS A 401 -9.63 2.49 -8.63
N LEU A 402 -9.33 3.78 -8.47
CA LEU A 402 -8.60 4.54 -9.48
C LEU A 402 -7.10 4.31 -9.28
N VAL A 403 -6.44 3.77 -10.30
CA VAL A 403 -5.01 3.45 -10.24
C VAL A 403 -4.17 4.73 -10.19
N GLY A 404 -3.55 4.96 -9.04
CA GLY A 404 -2.66 6.09 -8.80
C GLY A 404 -1.18 5.77 -9.07
N PRO A 405 -0.28 6.78 -9.05
CA PRO A 405 1.15 6.57 -9.25
C PRO A 405 1.80 5.62 -8.23
N SER A 406 1.35 5.65 -6.97
CA SER A 406 1.86 4.77 -5.90
C SER A 406 1.51 3.30 -6.09
N ASP A 407 0.53 3.00 -6.94
CA ASP A 407 0.12 1.63 -7.24
C ASP A 407 1.01 0.99 -8.32
N CYS A 408 1.77 1.82 -9.05
CA CYS A 408 2.46 1.42 -10.25
C CYS A 408 3.98 1.27 -10.07
N THR A 409 4.53 0.33 -10.83
CA THR A 409 5.94 0.20 -11.15
C THR A 409 6.45 1.44 -11.90
N LEU A 410 7.76 1.53 -12.09
CA LEU A 410 8.42 2.63 -12.83
C LEU A 410 7.84 2.87 -14.24
N HIS A 411 7.31 1.82 -14.88
CA HIS A 411 6.69 1.89 -16.21
C HIS A 411 5.25 2.39 -16.24
N GLY A 412 4.66 2.68 -15.08
CA GLY A 412 3.25 3.03 -15.00
C GLY A 412 2.31 1.83 -15.13
N PHE A 413 2.77 0.60 -14.85
CA PHE A 413 1.89 -0.57 -14.69
C PHE A 413 1.71 -0.92 -13.22
N VAL A 414 0.52 -1.35 -12.83
CA VAL A 414 0.19 -1.74 -11.45
C VAL A 414 1.06 -2.90 -10.96
N HIS A 415 1.53 -2.82 -9.71
CA HIS A 415 2.21 -3.93 -9.04
C HIS A 415 1.24 -5.07 -8.75
N GLY A 416 1.72 -6.32 -8.89
CA GLY A 416 0.89 -7.50 -8.62
C GLY A 416 0.36 -7.52 -7.18
N GLY A 417 1.18 -7.08 -6.22
CA GLY A 417 0.83 -7.02 -4.81
C GLY A 417 -0.32 -6.05 -4.49
N VAL A 418 -0.45 -4.95 -5.24
CA VAL A 418 -1.56 -4.01 -5.09
C VAL A 418 -2.87 -4.67 -5.53
N THR A 419 -2.87 -5.30 -6.69
CA THR A 419 -4.04 -6.02 -7.21
C THR A 419 -4.46 -7.14 -6.26
N MET A 420 -3.52 -7.97 -5.78
CA MET A 420 -3.83 -9.05 -4.84
C MET A 420 -4.38 -8.55 -3.50
N LYS A 421 -3.86 -7.42 -2.99
CA LYS A 421 -4.38 -6.80 -1.77
C LYS A 421 -5.84 -6.37 -1.94
N LEU A 422 -6.18 -5.72 -3.04
CA LEU A 422 -7.56 -5.31 -3.34
C LEU A 422 -8.49 -6.51 -3.57
N MET A 423 -7.98 -7.58 -4.18
CA MET A 423 -8.74 -8.83 -4.34
C MET A 423 -9.07 -9.47 -3.00
N ASP A 424 -8.09 -9.54 -2.08
CA ASP A 424 -8.30 -10.07 -0.73
C ASP A 424 -9.26 -9.19 0.09
N GLU A 425 -9.19 -7.87 -0.03
CA GLU A 425 -10.14 -6.96 0.62
C GLU A 425 -11.58 -7.26 0.19
N VAL A 426 -11.83 -7.39 -1.11
CA VAL A 426 -13.17 -7.73 -1.62
C VAL A 426 -13.61 -9.12 -1.18
N ALA A 427 -12.72 -10.12 -1.25
CA ALA A 427 -13.02 -11.47 -0.76
C ALA A 427 -13.36 -11.47 0.73
N GLY A 428 -12.59 -10.73 1.54
CA GLY A 428 -12.85 -10.56 2.97
C GLY A 428 -14.20 -9.91 3.25
N ILE A 429 -14.59 -8.88 2.48
CA ILE A 429 -15.92 -8.27 2.60
C ILE A 429 -17.02 -9.28 2.29
N VAL A 430 -16.90 -10.04 1.20
CA VAL A 430 -17.87 -11.10 0.82
C VAL A 430 -18.00 -12.13 1.96
N ALA A 431 -16.87 -12.61 2.49
CA ALA A 431 -16.82 -13.58 3.58
C ALA A 431 -17.48 -13.04 4.87
N VAL A 432 -17.16 -11.81 5.27
CA VAL A 432 -17.74 -11.16 6.45
C VAL A 432 -19.24 -10.95 6.28
N ARG A 433 -19.72 -10.52 5.10
CA ARG A 433 -21.15 -10.34 4.85
C ARG A 433 -21.92 -11.65 5.03
N HIS A 434 -21.37 -12.75 4.52
CA HIS A 434 -22.00 -14.07 4.63
C HIS A 434 -21.98 -14.64 6.05
N CYS A 435 -20.81 -14.62 6.70
CA CYS A 435 -20.62 -15.27 8.00
C CYS A 435 -20.95 -14.40 9.21
N LYS A 436 -20.95 -13.07 9.07
CA LYS A 436 -21.18 -12.10 10.16
C LYS A 436 -20.28 -12.33 11.40
N THR A 437 -19.07 -12.80 11.17
CA THR A 437 -18.07 -13.16 12.20
C THR A 437 -16.68 -12.69 11.78
N ASN A 438 -15.67 -12.91 12.63
CA ASN A 438 -14.29 -12.73 12.23
C ASN A 438 -13.93 -13.78 11.17
N VAL A 439 -13.26 -13.36 10.11
CA VAL A 439 -12.82 -14.24 9.02
C VAL A 439 -11.37 -13.96 8.70
N VAL A 440 -10.68 -14.97 8.21
CA VAL A 440 -9.30 -14.87 7.73
C VAL A 440 -9.12 -15.65 6.43
N THR A 441 -8.19 -15.20 5.60
CA THR A 441 -7.76 -15.90 4.39
C THR A 441 -7.04 -17.18 4.77
N ALA A 442 -7.50 -18.32 4.30
CA ALA A 442 -6.90 -19.63 4.56
C ALA A 442 -6.03 -20.09 3.39
N SER A 443 -6.45 -19.84 2.15
CA SER A 443 -5.64 -20.09 0.97
C SER A 443 -6.09 -19.23 -0.20
N VAL A 444 -5.21 -19.06 -1.17
CA VAL A 444 -5.51 -18.46 -2.47
C VAL A 444 -5.04 -19.42 -3.54
N ASP A 445 -5.96 -19.80 -4.43
CA ASP A 445 -5.64 -20.63 -5.58
C ASP A 445 -4.75 -19.87 -6.57
N ALA A 446 -4.23 -20.56 -7.58
CA ALA A 446 -3.30 -19.95 -8.52
C ALA A 446 -3.91 -18.71 -9.20
N ILE A 447 -3.14 -17.61 -9.20
CA ILE A 447 -3.53 -16.32 -9.79
C ILE A 447 -2.79 -16.14 -11.11
N ASN A 448 -3.53 -15.93 -12.18
CA ASN A 448 -2.98 -15.54 -13.48
C ASN A 448 -3.26 -14.06 -13.74
N PHE A 449 -2.20 -13.30 -14.05
CA PHE A 449 -2.31 -11.91 -14.49
C PHE A 449 -2.37 -11.88 -16.02
N HIS A 450 -3.59 -11.81 -16.55
CA HIS A 450 -3.88 -11.95 -17.99
C HIS A 450 -3.41 -10.74 -18.79
N ARG A 451 -3.59 -9.53 -18.24
CA ARG A 451 -3.28 -8.26 -18.89
C ARG A 451 -2.72 -7.26 -17.89
N LYS A 452 -1.76 -6.46 -18.34
CA LYS A 452 -1.18 -5.35 -17.56
C LYS A 452 -2.23 -4.27 -17.34
N ILE A 453 -2.27 -3.68 -16.15
CA ILE A 453 -3.15 -2.55 -15.81
C ILE A 453 -2.29 -1.28 -15.81
N LYS A 454 -2.70 -0.25 -16.57
CA LYS A 454 -1.96 1.02 -16.68
C LYS A 454 -2.38 2.01 -15.61
N LYS A 455 -1.47 2.93 -15.26
CA LYS A 455 -1.74 4.10 -14.43
C LYS A 455 -2.89 4.91 -15.03
N GLY A 456 -3.81 5.36 -14.17
CA GLY A 456 -5.00 6.10 -14.59
C GLY A 456 -6.17 5.22 -15.06
N CYS A 457 -6.00 3.90 -15.17
CA CYS A 457 -7.15 3.00 -15.31
C CYS A 457 -8.01 3.02 -14.05
N VAL A 458 -9.31 2.82 -14.23
CA VAL A 458 -10.22 2.45 -13.14
C VAL A 458 -10.36 0.94 -13.16
N ILE A 459 -10.09 0.31 -12.02
CA ILE A 459 -10.28 -1.13 -11.85
C ILE A 459 -11.51 -1.40 -10.99
N THR A 460 -12.33 -2.34 -11.43
CA THR A 460 -13.46 -2.88 -10.67
C THR A 460 -13.10 -4.29 -10.23
N ILE A 461 -12.93 -4.47 -8.92
CA ILE A 461 -12.72 -5.77 -8.30
C ILE A 461 -14.07 -6.24 -7.80
N SER A 462 -14.53 -7.38 -8.30
CA SER A 462 -15.82 -7.95 -7.94
C SER A 462 -15.62 -9.34 -7.36
N GLY A 463 -16.27 -9.61 -6.23
CA GLY A 463 -16.21 -10.88 -5.52
C GLY A 463 -17.60 -11.50 -5.37
N ARG A 464 -17.69 -12.82 -5.51
CA ARG A 464 -18.91 -13.58 -5.26
C ARG A 464 -18.60 -14.94 -4.65
N MET A 465 -19.50 -15.42 -3.79
CA MET A 465 -19.40 -16.77 -3.26
C MET A 465 -19.61 -17.79 -4.38
N THR A 466 -18.78 -18.84 -4.42
CA THR A 466 -18.95 -19.95 -5.36
C THR A 466 -19.28 -21.24 -4.64
N PHE A 467 -18.69 -21.50 -3.48
CA PHE A 467 -18.88 -22.75 -2.74
C PHE A 467 -18.73 -22.55 -1.23
N THR A 468 -19.42 -23.35 -0.44
CA THR A 468 -19.25 -23.42 1.02
C THR A 468 -19.10 -24.86 1.47
N SER A 469 -18.03 -25.15 2.21
CA SER A 469 -17.94 -26.38 3.01
C SER A 469 -18.54 -26.14 4.40
N ASN A 470 -18.48 -27.15 5.28
CA ASN A 470 -18.88 -26.98 6.68
C ASN A 470 -18.04 -25.90 7.41
N LYS A 471 -16.78 -25.67 7.01
CA LYS A 471 -15.86 -24.77 7.74
C LYS A 471 -15.14 -23.73 6.88
N SER A 472 -15.41 -23.69 5.58
CA SER A 472 -14.74 -22.79 4.64
C SER A 472 -15.66 -22.25 3.58
N MET A 473 -15.29 -21.10 3.03
CA MET A 473 -15.96 -20.41 1.93
C MET A 473 -14.98 -20.30 0.77
N GLU A 474 -15.41 -20.63 -0.44
CA GLU A 474 -14.70 -20.31 -1.68
C GLU A 474 -15.36 -19.08 -2.30
N ILE A 475 -14.52 -18.10 -2.66
CA ILE A 475 -14.94 -16.81 -3.20
C ILE A 475 -14.16 -16.59 -4.48
N GLU A 476 -14.88 -16.46 -5.59
CA GLU A 476 -14.32 -16.05 -6.87
C GLU A 476 -14.18 -14.53 -6.88
N VAL A 477 -12.97 -14.06 -7.21
CA VAL A 477 -12.68 -12.64 -7.36
C VAL A 477 -12.09 -12.40 -8.74
N PHE A 478 -12.58 -11.38 -9.43
CA PHE A 478 -12.08 -10.98 -10.71
C PHE A 478 -11.89 -9.46 -10.79
N VAL A 479 -10.90 -9.06 -11.56
CA VAL A 479 -10.45 -7.67 -11.71
C VAL A 479 -10.65 -7.26 -13.15
N ASP A 480 -11.59 -6.36 -13.38
CA ASP A 480 -11.77 -5.74 -14.68
C ASP A 480 -11.16 -4.34 -14.69
N ALA A 481 -10.50 -3.95 -15.77
CA ALA A 481 -9.89 -2.64 -15.94
C ALA A 481 -10.55 -1.86 -17.08
N ASP A 482 -10.74 -0.56 -16.87
CA ASP A 482 -11.34 0.40 -17.79
C ASP A 482 -10.42 1.63 -17.93
N GLN A 483 -10.28 2.16 -19.15
CA GLN A 483 -9.42 3.30 -19.46
C GLN A 483 -10.29 4.54 -19.72
N LEU A 484 -10.41 5.41 -18.71
CA LEU A 484 -11.35 6.55 -18.76
C LEU A 484 -11.03 7.61 -19.83
N VAL A 485 -9.75 7.78 -20.18
CA VAL A 485 -9.28 8.89 -21.03
C VAL A 485 -9.29 8.52 -22.51
N ASP A 486 -9.02 7.25 -22.84
CA ASP A 486 -8.96 6.76 -24.22
C ASP A 486 -10.15 5.81 -24.46
N LYS A 487 -11.22 6.32 -25.07
CA LYS A 487 -12.45 5.55 -25.40
C LYS A 487 -12.24 4.43 -26.43
N VAL A 488 -11.00 4.11 -26.80
CA VAL A 488 -10.65 3.15 -27.86
C VAL A 488 -10.63 1.71 -27.33
N GLU A 489 -10.28 1.51 -26.05
CA GLU A 489 -10.26 0.18 -25.43
C GLU A 489 -11.49 -0.07 -24.56
N SER A 490 -12.25 -1.14 -24.87
CA SER A 490 -13.32 -1.63 -24.02
C SER A 490 -12.76 -2.24 -22.73
N LYS A 491 -13.55 -2.17 -21.66
CA LYS A 491 -13.33 -2.88 -20.38
C LYS A 491 -12.79 -4.31 -20.61
N TYR A 492 -11.72 -4.68 -19.91
CA TYR A 492 -11.09 -6.00 -20.05
C TYR A 492 -10.78 -6.67 -18.70
N ARG A 493 -10.77 -8.01 -18.70
CA ARG A 493 -10.37 -8.81 -17.54
C ARG A 493 -8.85 -8.79 -17.38
N ALA A 494 -8.36 -8.29 -16.25
CA ALA A 494 -6.94 -8.25 -15.91
C ALA A 494 -6.50 -9.46 -15.08
N ALA A 495 -7.31 -9.92 -14.12
CA ALA A 495 -6.99 -11.05 -13.25
C ALA A 495 -8.23 -11.77 -12.74
N THR A 496 -8.07 -13.04 -12.37
CA THR A 496 -9.09 -13.90 -11.74
C THR A 496 -8.42 -14.79 -10.71
N ALA A 497 -9.06 -14.98 -9.55
CA ALA A 497 -8.57 -15.91 -8.52
C ALA A 497 -9.72 -16.47 -7.68
N PHE A 498 -9.46 -17.58 -7.00
CA PHE A 498 -10.34 -18.14 -5.98
C PHE A 498 -9.67 -18.02 -4.62
N PHE A 499 -10.38 -17.41 -3.67
CA PHE A 499 -9.96 -17.24 -2.29
C PHE A 499 -10.73 -18.22 -1.42
N THR A 500 -10.03 -18.95 -0.55
CA THR A 500 -10.66 -19.74 0.50
C THR A 500 -10.55 -18.99 1.82
N TYR A 501 -11.69 -18.70 2.43
CA TYR A 501 -11.81 -18.05 3.73
C TYR A 501 -12.34 -19.02 4.79
N ILE A 502 -11.94 -18.80 6.03
CA ILE A 502 -12.50 -19.49 7.20
C ILE A 502 -13.04 -18.47 8.20
N SER A 503 -14.11 -18.85 8.90
CA SER A 503 -14.63 -18.08 10.04
C SER A 503 -13.96 -18.54 11.33
N LEU A 504 -13.64 -17.60 12.22
CA LEU A 504 -12.98 -17.85 13.49
C LEU A 504 -13.81 -17.32 14.67
N ASP A 505 -13.76 -18.03 15.79
CA ASP A 505 -14.26 -17.55 17.08
C ASP A 505 -13.27 -16.59 17.77
N LYS A 506 -13.60 -16.17 19.00
CA LYS A 506 -12.76 -15.26 19.80
C LYS A 506 -11.45 -15.92 20.28
N GLN A 507 -11.35 -17.24 20.19
CA GLN A 507 -10.19 -18.05 20.55
C GLN A 507 -9.42 -18.50 19.29
N ASN A 508 -9.71 -17.91 18.12
CA ASN A 508 -9.13 -18.25 16.83
C ASN A 508 -9.37 -19.72 16.41
N LYS A 509 -10.47 -20.34 16.86
CA LYS A 509 -10.88 -21.67 16.40
C LYS A 509 -11.87 -21.56 15.23
N PRO A 510 -11.77 -22.44 14.21
CA PRO A 510 -12.70 -22.45 13.09
C PRO A 510 -14.16 -22.69 13.49
N LEU A 511 -15.07 -21.82 13.05
CA LEU A 511 -16.51 -21.93 13.23
C LEU A 511 -17.18 -22.61 12.01
N PRO A 512 -18.34 -23.26 12.20
CA PRO A 512 -19.19 -23.69 11.10
C PRO A 512 -19.63 -22.50 10.24
N VAL A 513 -19.59 -22.66 8.92
CA VAL A 513 -19.98 -21.65 7.93
C VAL A 513 -21.45 -21.85 7.54
N PRO A 514 -22.27 -20.79 7.45
CA PRO A 514 -23.64 -20.90 6.94
C PRO A 514 -23.66 -21.46 5.51
N PRO A 515 -24.53 -22.42 5.17
CA PRO A 515 -24.61 -22.98 3.83
C PRO A 515 -25.05 -21.92 2.82
N LEU A 516 -24.41 -21.91 1.65
CA LEU A 516 -24.79 -21.05 0.53
C LEU A 516 -26.09 -21.54 -0.11
N LYS A 517 -27.09 -20.66 -0.19
CA LYS A 517 -28.32 -20.89 -0.95
C LYS A 517 -28.08 -20.53 -2.42
N LEU A 518 -28.50 -21.40 -3.32
CA LEU A 518 -28.31 -21.27 -4.76
C LEU A 518 -29.68 -21.03 -5.42
N GLU A 519 -29.76 -20.03 -6.28
CA GLU A 519 -31.01 -19.59 -6.92
C GLU A 519 -30.99 -19.89 -8.43
N THR A 520 -29.82 -19.89 -9.07
CA THR A 520 -29.68 -20.07 -10.53
C THR A 520 -28.91 -21.34 -10.92
N LYS A 521 -29.08 -21.79 -12.16
CA LYS A 521 -28.34 -22.93 -12.72
C LYS A 521 -26.84 -22.65 -12.80
N GLU A 522 -26.47 -21.41 -13.08
CA GLU A 522 -25.08 -20.94 -13.13
C GLU A 522 -24.44 -20.94 -11.73
N GLU A 523 -25.22 -20.59 -10.70
CA GLU A 523 -24.79 -20.72 -9.30
C GLU A 523 -24.57 -22.17 -8.91
N GLN A 524 -25.50 -23.07 -9.27
CA GLN A 524 -25.33 -24.51 -9.05
C GLN A 524 -24.09 -25.06 -9.74
N LYS A 525 -23.89 -24.72 -11.01
CA LYS A 525 -22.70 -25.13 -11.77
C LYS A 525 -21.41 -24.65 -11.08
N ARG A 526 -21.35 -23.39 -10.65
CA ARG A 526 -20.20 -22.83 -9.93
C ARG A 526 -19.97 -23.51 -8.58
N PHE A 527 -21.04 -23.88 -7.89
CA PHE A 527 -20.97 -24.63 -6.64
C PHE A 527 -20.37 -26.01 -6.82
N ASP A 528 -20.79 -26.72 -7.87
CA ASP A 528 -20.27 -28.05 -8.19
C ASP A 528 -18.79 -27.98 -8.61
N GLU A 529 -18.41 -27.00 -9.44
CA GLU A 529 -17.01 -26.74 -9.79
C GLU A 529 -16.15 -26.40 -8.56
N GLY A 530 -16.69 -25.60 -7.63
CA GLY A 530 -16.03 -25.26 -6.37
C GLY A 530 -15.87 -26.46 -5.44
N ASN A 531 -16.87 -27.34 -5.38
CA ASN A 531 -16.76 -28.60 -4.64
C ASN A 531 -15.68 -29.51 -5.22
N GLN A 532 -15.58 -29.60 -6.56
CA GLN A 532 -14.53 -30.37 -7.22
C GLN A 532 -13.13 -29.82 -6.89
N ARG A 533 -12.93 -28.49 -6.98
CA ARG A 533 -11.67 -27.85 -6.55
C ARG A 533 -11.36 -28.16 -5.09
N TYR A 534 -12.34 -28.04 -4.20
CA TYR A 534 -12.20 -28.36 -2.79
C TYR A 534 -11.75 -29.81 -2.55
N LEU A 535 -12.35 -30.78 -3.24
CA LEU A 535 -12.00 -32.20 -3.11
C LEU A 535 -10.59 -32.49 -3.63
N GLN A 536 -10.21 -31.95 -4.78
CA GLN A 536 -8.86 -32.06 -5.32
C GLN A 536 -7.82 -31.47 -4.35
N ASN A 537 -8.11 -30.28 -3.82
CA ASN A 537 -7.26 -29.58 -2.85
C ASN A 537 -7.18 -30.31 -1.51
N LYS A 538 -8.24 -31.01 -1.10
CA LYS A 538 -8.25 -31.87 0.09
C LYS A 538 -7.39 -33.11 -0.14
N ALA A 539 -7.51 -33.77 -1.28
CA ALA A 539 -6.72 -34.96 -1.64
C ALA A 539 -5.23 -34.65 -1.66
N LYS A 540 -4.81 -33.55 -2.31
CA LYS A 540 -3.40 -33.09 -2.32
C LYS A 540 -2.84 -32.90 -0.90
N ARG A 541 -3.59 -32.26 -0.01
CA ARG A 541 -3.18 -32.04 1.39
C ARG A 541 -3.05 -33.34 2.20
N VAL A 542 -3.86 -34.36 1.90
CA VAL A 542 -3.76 -35.67 2.57
C VAL A 542 -2.51 -36.40 2.08
N ALA A 543 -2.29 -36.46 0.77
CA ALA A 543 -1.10 -37.07 0.18
C ALA A 543 0.20 -36.42 0.67
N GLU A 544 0.25 -35.08 0.77
CA GLU A 544 1.41 -34.37 1.30
C GLU A 544 1.68 -34.63 2.78
N LYS A 545 0.65 -34.96 3.57
CA LYS A 545 0.82 -35.34 4.98
C LYS A 545 1.33 -36.76 5.11
N GLU A 546 0.81 -37.68 4.29
CA GLU A 546 1.24 -39.07 4.23
C GLU A 546 2.69 -39.19 3.76
N GLN A 547 3.16 -38.34 2.84
CA GLN A 547 4.55 -38.30 2.40
C GLN A 547 5.54 -37.73 3.43
N LYS A 548 5.03 -37.02 4.46
CA LYS A 548 5.83 -36.41 5.53
C LYS A 548 5.85 -37.23 6.82
N GLN A 549 5.02 -38.28 6.89
CA GLN A 549 5.02 -39.30 7.94
C GLN A 549 5.85 -40.49 7.48
#